data_AF-A0A1F7Q7I4-F1
#
_entry.id   AF-A0A1F7Q7I4-F1
#
_cell.length_a   1.000
_cell.length_b   1.000
_cell.length_c   1.000
_cell.angle_alpha   90.00
_cell.angle_beta   90.00
_cell.angle_gamma   90.00
#
_symmetry.space_group_name_H-M   'P 1'
#
loop_
_entity.id
_entity.type
_entity.pdbx_description
1 polymer ?
#
loop_
_entity_poly.entity_id
_entity_poly.type
_entity_poly.pdbx_seq_one_letter_code
_entity_poly.pdbx_strand_id
1 'polypeptide(L)' 'MPTVEFEGKTMDLDEDGFLQNPGLWSETVAQYFADQEGLGRLTDEHWKVVNMIRNYYLQFGVAPMIRKVV' A
#
# COMPACT_ATOMS: atom_id res chain seq x y z
N MET A 1 -7.83 -1.35 -15.56
CA MET A 1 -7.03 -2.18 -14.63
C MET A 1 -5.66 -2.42 -15.25
N PRO A 2 -4.68 -1.57 -14.91
CA PRO A 2 -3.29 -1.85 -15.26
C PRO A 2 -2.76 -3.00 -14.40
N THR A 3 -1.84 -3.78 -14.98
CA THR A 3 -1.16 -4.89 -14.30
C THR A 3 0.32 -4.56 -14.20
N VAL A 4 0.90 -4.75 -13.02
CA VAL A 4 2.30 -4.48 -12.71
C VAL A 4 3.00 -5.78 -12.34
N GLU A 5 4.18 -6.01 -12.91
CA GLU A 5 5.06 -7.11 -12.48
C GLU A 5 6.14 -6.58 -11.55
N PHE A 6 6.20 -7.12 -10.34
CA PHE A 6 7.19 -6.74 -9.33
C PHE A 6 7.60 -7.97 -8.50
N GLU A 7 8.91 -8.19 -8.33
CA GLU A 7 9.47 -9.37 -7.63
C GLU A 7 8.90 -10.72 -8.11
N GLY A 8 8.61 -10.85 -9.41
CA GLY A 8 8.02 -12.05 -10.00
C GLY A 8 6.55 -12.29 -9.63
N LYS A 9 5.88 -11.28 -9.04
CA LYS A 9 4.45 -11.27 -8.77
C LYS A 9 3.75 -10.35 -9.76
N THR A 10 2.59 -10.79 -10.22
CA THR A 10 1.69 -9.99 -11.04
C THR A 10 0.66 -9.33 -10.12
N MET A 11 0.64 -8.00 -10.09
CA MET A 11 -0.23 -7.18 -9.26
C MET A 11 -1.24 -6.46 -10.13
N ASP A 12 -2.52 -6.72 -9.90
CA ASP A 12 -3.60 -5.97 -10.55
C ASP A 12 -3.93 -4.73 -9.74
N LEU A 13 -4.02 -3.60 -10.45
CA LEU A 13 -4.41 -2.31 -9.90
C LEU A 13 -5.77 -1.90 -10.47
N ASP A 14 -6.53 -1.11 -9.71
CA ASP A 14 -7.68 -0.40 -10.27
C ASP A 14 -7.26 0.84 -11.08
N GLU A 15 -8.26 1.62 -11.50
CA GLU A 15 -8.08 2.82 -12.30
C GLU A 15 -7.36 3.95 -11.55
N ASP A 16 -7.39 3.91 -10.22
CA ASP A 16 -6.75 4.89 -9.34
C ASP A 16 -5.36 4.40 -8.86
N GLY A 17 -4.92 3.21 -9.29
CA GLY A 17 -3.61 2.65 -8.95
C GLY A 17 -3.57 1.87 -7.63
N PHE A 18 -4.71 1.55 -7.02
CA PHE A 18 -4.74 0.75 -5.78
C PHE A 18 -4.63 -0.74 -6.05
N LEU A 19 -3.82 -1.41 -5.22
CA LEU A 19 -3.61 -2.85 -5.26
C LEU A 19 -4.92 -3.61 -4.97
N GLN A 20 -5.41 -4.34 -5.96
CA GLN A 20 -6.68 -5.09 -5.87
C GLN A 20 -6.58 -6.33 -4.99
N ASN A 21 -5.39 -6.95 -4.89
CA ASN A 21 -5.16 -8.11 -4.04
C ASN A 21 -4.31 -7.72 -2.81
N PRO A 22 -4.93 -7.53 -1.63
CA PRO A 22 -4.21 -7.16 -0.41
C PRO A 22 -3.18 -8.21 0.02
N GLY A 23 -3.29 -9.46 -0.41
CA GLY A 23 -2.35 -10.54 -0.09
C GLY A 23 -0.99 -10.40 -0.79
N LEU A 24 -0.92 -9.60 -1.85
CA LEU A 24 0.34 -9.31 -2.55
C LEU A 24 1.15 -8.18 -1.90
N TRP A 25 0.57 -7.48 -0.92
CA TRP A 25 1.23 -6.39 -0.22
C TRP A 25 2.45 -6.87 0.58
N SER A 26 3.54 -6.11 0.47
CA SER A 26 4.76 -6.21 1.28
C SER A 26 5.36 -4.81 1.44
N GLU A 27 6.33 -4.65 2.35
CA GLU A 27 7.07 -3.39 2.47
C GLU A 27 7.80 -3.02 1.17
N THR A 28 8.32 -4.01 0.43
CA THR A 28 8.94 -3.78 -0.88
C THR A 28 7.95 -3.25 -1.92
N VAL A 29 6.72 -3.79 -1.94
CA VAL A 29 5.65 -3.32 -2.82
C VAL A 29 5.21 -1.90 -2.44
N ALA A 30 5.06 -1.59 -1.15
CA ALA A 30 4.73 -0.24 -0.71
C ALA A 30 5.83 0.78 -1.07
N GLN A 31 7.11 0.39 -0.96
CA GLN A 31 8.23 1.22 -1.41
C GLN A 31 8.22 1.41 -2.93
N TYR A 32 7.93 0.37 -3.70
CA TYR A 32 7.79 0.47 -5.16
C TYR A 32 6.71 1.51 -5.56
N PHE A 33 5.53 1.47 -4.92
CA PHE A 33 4.49 2.46 -5.16
C PHE A 33 4.93 3.88 -4.77
N ALA A 34 5.63 4.05 -3.64
CA ALA A 34 6.15 5.35 -3.23
C ALA A 34 7.12 5.94 -4.27
N ASP A 35 7.95 5.09 -4.89
CA ASP A 35 8.87 5.53 -5.94
C ASP A 35 8.11 5.90 -7.23
N GLN A 36 7.05 5.17 -7.60
CA GLN A 36 6.20 5.50 -8.75
C GLN A 36 5.46 6.84 -8.58
N GLU A 37 5.02 7.14 -7.35
CA GLU A 37 4.35 8.40 -6.99
C GLU A 37 5.32 9.57 -6.79
N GLY A 38 6.63 9.36 -6.96
CA GLY A 38 7.64 10.40 -6.79
C GLY A 38 7.88 10.82 -5.33
N LEU A 39 7.42 10.02 -4.35
CA LEU A 39 7.66 10.24 -2.92
C LEU A 39 9.09 9.82 -2.51
N GLY A 40 9.70 8.92 -3.29
CA GLY A 40 11.00 8.35 -3.00
C GLY A 40 10.96 7.40 -1.79
N ARG A 41 12.05 7.38 -1.01
CA ARG A 41 12.19 6.45 0.12
C ARG A 41 11.20 6.75 1.24
N LEU A 42 10.41 5.74 1.63
CA LEU A 42 9.55 5.81 2.79
C LEU A 42 10.40 5.87 4.08
N THR A 43 10.19 6.91 4.88
CA THR A 43 10.84 7.10 6.17
C THR A 43 10.10 6.36 7.28
N ASP A 44 10.69 6.28 8.46
CA ASP A 44 10.06 5.66 9.64
C ASP A 44 8.71 6.30 9.99
N GLU A 45 8.53 7.59 9.71
CA GLU A 45 7.25 8.28 9.94
C GLU A 45 6.18 7.83 8.94
N HIS A 46 6.53 7.66 7.67
CA HIS A 46 5.61 7.08 6.67
C HIS A 46 5.23 5.65 7.06
N TRP A 47 6.19 4.84 7.49
CA TRP A 47 5.95 3.45 7.89
C TRP A 47 5.01 3.32 9.09
N LYS A 48 5.06 4.24 10.07
CA LYS A 48 4.09 4.26 11.18
C LYS A 48 2.66 4.35 10.67
N VAL A 49 2.40 5.25 9.72
CA VAL A 49 1.06 5.45 9.14
C VAL A 49 0.64 4.27 8.28
N VAL A 50 1.51 3.81 7.38
CA VAL A 50 1.26 2.66 6.49
C VAL A 50 0.94 1.40 7.31
N ASN A 51 1.75 1.10 8.32
CA ASN A 51 1.56 -0.07 9.16
C ASN A 51 0.31 0.05 10.03
N MET A 52 -0.03 1.25 10.51
CA MET A 52 -1.28 1.47 11.24
C MET A 52 -2.51 1.17 10.36
N ILE A 53 -2.53 1.72 9.14
CA ILE A 53 -3.62 1.50 8.17
C ILE A 53 -3.71 0.00 7.82
N ARG A 54 -2.57 -0.64 7.56
CA ARG A 54 -2.50 -2.07 7.22
C ARG A 54 -3.01 -2.95 8.35
N ASN A 55 -2.56 -2.71 9.57
CA ASN A 55 -3.00 -3.48 10.74
C ASN A 55 -4.50 -3.28 11.01
N TYR A 56 -5.00 -2.06 10.85
CA TYR A 56 -6.43 -1.79 10.96
C TYR A 56 -7.24 -2.56 9.90
N TYR A 57 -6.77 -2.56 8.65
CA TYR A 57 -7.41 -3.34 7.58
C TYR A 57 -7.40 -4.84 7.89
N LEU A 58 -6.28 -5.40 8.36
CA LEU A 58 -6.19 -6.82 8.72
C LEU A 58 -7.13 -7.18 9.88
N GLN A 59 -7.38 -6.25 10.80
CA GLN A 59 -8.27 -6.47 11.95
C GLN A 59 -9.76 -6.30 11.61
N PHE A 60 -10.10 -5.33 10.77
CA PHE A 60 -11.50 -4.90 10.56
C PHE A 60 -12.03 -5.11 9.14
N GLY A 61 -11.18 -5.50 8.19
CA GLY A 61 -11.54 -5.69 6.78
C GLY A 61 -11.83 -4.40 6.00
N VAL A 62 -11.61 -3.23 6.62
CA VAL A 62 -11.87 -1.91 6.03
C VAL A 62 -10.76 -0.93 6.40
N ALA A 63 -10.53 0.08 5.56
CA ALA A 63 -9.59 1.15 5.88
C ALA A 63 -10.05 1.96 7.11
N PRO A 64 -9.12 2.49 7.93
CA PRO A 64 -9.48 3.36 9.04
C PRO A 64 -10.04 4.69 8.54
N MET A 65 -10.94 5.30 9.34
CA MET A 65 -11.36 6.67 9.11
C MET A 65 -10.18 7.63 9.27
N ILE A 66 -10.10 8.68 8.43
CA ILE A 66 -9.04 9.71 8.49
C ILE A 66 -8.85 10.26 9.91
N ARG A 67 -9.94 10.44 10.66
CA ARG A 67 -9.91 10.91 12.05
C ARG A 67 -9.09 10.01 13.02
N LYS A 68 -8.84 8.75 12.66
CA LYS A 68 -7.99 7.82 13.42
C LYS A 68 -6.52 7.85 12.98
N VAL A 69 -6.18 8.57 11.92
CA VAL A 69 -4.85 8.62 11.28
C VAL A 69 -4.09 9.91 11.63
N VAL A 70 -4.80 10.94 12.09
CA VAL A 70 -4.26 12.25 12.53
C VAL A 70 -3.84 12.29 13.99
#